data_AF-A0A954G276-F1
#
_entry.id   AF-A0A954G276-F1
#
_cell.length_a   1.000
_cell.length_b   1.000
_cell.length_c   1.000
_cell.angle_alpha   90.00
_cell.angle_beta   90.00
_cell.angle_gamma   90.00
#
_symmetry.space_group_name_H-M   'P 1'
#
loop_
_entity.id
_entity.type
_entity.pdbx_description
1 polymer ?
#
loop_
_entity_poly.entity_id
_entity_poly.type
_entity_poly.pdbx_seq_one_letter_code
_entity_poly.pdbx_strand_id
1 'polypeptide(L)'
;RRAGIPFGIGGISTMDQGLVSGRLVLSAHARLGSEWVILSRSFHQLATSLSELQSKINLPLELQKVDEAYAELLKRTDFEIEQDKQLLSQAVDKVTSKEMAERNAS
;
A
#
# COMPACT_ATOMS: atom_id res chain seq x y z
N ARG A 1 6.71 -12.87 19.63
CA ARG A 1 7.03 -11.41 19.68
C ARG A 1 7.24 -11.03 21.15
N ARG A 2 8.32 -10.32 21.52
CA ARG A 2 8.72 -10.11 22.94
C ARG A 2 7.94 -9.01 23.69
N ALA A 3 7.37 -8.04 23.00
CA ALA A 3 6.69 -6.90 23.60
C ALA A 3 5.14 -6.99 23.58
N GLY A 4 4.56 -8.04 22.99
CA GLY A 4 3.09 -8.15 22.85
C GLY A 4 2.43 -7.15 21.89
N ILE A 5 3.21 -6.33 21.17
CA ILE A 5 2.69 -5.31 20.26
C ILE A 5 2.43 -5.90 18.86
N PRO A 6 1.25 -5.66 18.27
CA PRO A 6 0.95 -6.02 16.88
C PRO A 6 1.92 -5.34 15.90
N PHE A 7 2.38 -6.10 14.91
CA PHE A 7 3.17 -5.59 13.79
C PHE A 7 2.22 -5.11 12.69
N GLY A 8 2.53 -3.96 12.10
CA GLY A 8 1.74 -3.37 11.03
C GLY A 8 2.62 -2.73 9.95
N ILE A 9 2.01 -2.46 8.79
CA ILE A 9 2.65 -1.81 7.64
C ILE A 9 1.94 -0.50 7.35
N GLY A 10 2.67 0.57 7.04
CA GLY A 10 2.09 1.86 6.75
C GLY A 10 2.20 2.27 5.28
N GLY A 11 1.36 3.23 4.88
CA GLY A 11 1.47 3.92 3.60
C GLY A 11 0.77 3.23 2.44
N ILE A 12 -0.28 2.43 2.69
CA ILE A 12 -1.05 1.79 1.61
C ILE A 12 -1.85 2.86 0.87
N SER A 13 -1.57 3.05 -0.43
CA SER A 13 -2.39 3.89 -1.31
C SER A 13 -3.66 3.18 -1.76
N THR A 14 -4.55 3.91 -2.45
CA THR A 14 -5.66 3.24 -3.17
C THR A 14 -5.07 2.27 -4.19
N MET A 15 -5.82 1.22 -4.56
CA MET A 15 -5.25 0.05 -5.26
C MET A 15 -4.48 0.41 -6.55
N ASP A 16 -4.91 1.48 -7.24
CA ASP A 16 -4.40 1.87 -8.56
C ASP A 16 -3.54 3.14 -8.54
N GLN A 17 -3.15 3.64 -7.37
CA GLN A 17 -2.37 4.88 -7.24
C GLN A 17 -1.07 4.68 -6.45
N GLY A 18 -0.18 5.67 -6.52
CA GLY A 18 1.08 5.70 -5.79
C GLY A 18 2.27 5.23 -6.63
N LEU A 19 3.47 5.66 -6.23
CA LEU A 19 4.71 5.26 -6.89
C LEU A 19 5.01 3.77 -6.69
N VAL A 20 4.62 3.26 -5.52
CA VAL A 20 4.42 1.83 -5.24
C VAL A 20 2.93 1.66 -5.03
N SER A 21 2.29 0.77 -5.79
CA SER A 21 0.84 0.63 -5.72
C SER A 21 0.38 0.07 -4.37
N GLY A 22 -0.83 0.46 -3.94
CA GLY A 22 -1.41 -0.01 -2.70
C GLY A 22 -1.48 -1.54 -2.64
N ARG A 23 -1.78 -2.18 -3.78
CA ARG A 23 -1.82 -3.64 -3.90
C ARG A 23 -0.46 -4.31 -3.65
N LEU A 24 0.64 -3.72 -4.11
CA LEU A 24 2.00 -4.27 -3.87
C LEU A 24 2.41 -4.11 -2.41
N VAL A 25 2.01 -3.02 -1.73
CA VAL A 25 2.26 -2.90 -0.29
C VAL A 25 1.39 -3.89 0.49
N LEU A 26 0.15 -4.10 0.05
CA LEU A 26 -0.78 -5.05 0.65
C LEU A 26 -0.33 -6.51 0.48
N SER A 27 0.39 -6.84 -0.60
CA SER A 27 0.98 -8.18 -0.77
C SER A 27 2.06 -8.46 0.28
N ALA A 28 2.86 -7.45 0.65
CA ALA A 28 3.78 -7.57 1.77
C ALA A 28 3.04 -7.71 3.11
N HIS A 29 1.92 -7.02 3.29
CA HIS A 29 1.07 -7.17 4.48
C HIS A 29 0.56 -8.61 4.65
N ALA A 30 0.08 -9.22 3.56
CA ALA A 30 -0.31 -10.63 3.52
C ALA A 30 0.87 -11.56 3.79
N ARG A 31 1.98 -11.41 3.06
CA ARG A 31 3.19 -12.25 3.18
C ARG A 31 3.79 -12.23 4.59
N LEU A 32 3.81 -11.07 5.25
CA LEU A 32 4.45 -10.89 6.56
C LEU A 32 3.50 -11.23 7.72
N GLY A 33 2.21 -11.47 7.47
CA GLY A 33 1.24 -11.71 8.52
C GLY A 33 1.14 -10.53 9.51
N SER A 34 1.24 -9.30 9.02
CA SER A 34 0.93 -8.11 9.82
C SER A 34 -0.55 -8.06 10.17
N GLU A 35 -0.87 -7.40 11.27
CA GLU A 35 -2.24 -7.33 11.79
C GLU A 35 -2.92 -5.99 11.46
N TRP A 36 -2.14 -4.96 11.13
CA TRP A 36 -2.64 -3.61 10.90
C TRP A 36 -2.01 -2.96 9.69
N VAL A 37 -2.78 -2.10 9.03
CA VAL A 37 -2.29 -1.23 7.95
C VAL A 37 -2.64 0.24 8.21
N ILE A 38 -1.76 1.16 7.82
CA ILE A 38 -2.05 2.60 7.81
C ILE A 38 -2.30 3.04 6.36
N LEU A 39 -3.50 3.59 6.11
CA LEU A 39 -3.86 4.15 4.82
C LEU A 39 -3.09 5.45 4.56
N SER A 40 -2.62 5.61 3.33
CA SER A 40 -1.89 6.79 2.91
C SER A 40 -2.82 7.99 2.67
N ARG A 41 -2.21 9.16 2.46
CA ARG A 41 -2.94 10.40 2.11
C ARG A 41 -3.75 10.30 0.81
N SER A 42 -3.52 9.30 -0.04
CA SER A 42 -4.35 9.07 -1.23
C SER A 42 -5.81 8.78 -0.87
N PHE A 43 -6.11 8.25 0.32
CA PHE A 43 -7.49 8.08 0.78
C PHE A 43 -8.11 9.39 1.27
N HIS A 44 -7.29 10.38 1.61
CA HIS A 44 -7.75 11.67 2.12
C HIS A 44 -7.91 12.73 1.01
N GLN A 45 -7.25 12.56 -0.13
CA GLN A 45 -7.35 13.46 -1.30
C GLN A 45 -7.17 14.96 -0.96
N LEU A 46 -6.33 15.24 0.05
CA LEU A 46 -6.06 16.57 0.61
C LEU A 46 -7.34 17.38 0.91
N ALA A 47 -8.42 16.71 1.29
CA ALA A 47 -9.65 17.38 1.66
C ALA A 47 -9.45 18.27 2.90
N THR A 48 -10.07 19.43 2.91
CA THR A 48 -10.04 20.38 4.04
C THR A 48 -11.31 20.31 4.90
N SER A 49 -12.32 19.56 4.42
CA SER A 49 -13.56 19.31 5.14
C SER A 49 -14.10 17.90 4.83
N LEU A 50 -14.99 17.40 5.69
CA LEU A 50 -15.65 16.11 5.48
C LEU A 50 -16.50 16.09 4.20
N SER A 51 -17.21 17.19 3.90
CA SER A 51 -18.02 17.29 2.68
C SER A 51 -17.15 17.22 1.43
N GLU A 52 -15.98 17.87 1.44
CA GLU A 52 -15.03 17.80 0.34
C GLU A 52 -14.48 16.38 0.18
N LEU A 53 -14.11 15.72 1.29
CA LEU A 53 -13.63 14.34 1.28
C LEU A 53 -14.68 13.40 0.64
N GLN A 54 -15.92 13.46 1.09
CA GLN A 54 -17.02 12.64 0.56
C GLN A 54 -17.31 12.90 -0.92
N SER A 55 -17.05 14.10 -1.42
CA SER A 55 -17.19 14.43 -2.84
C SER A 55 -16.05 13.92 -3.71
N LYS A 56 -14.84 13.79 -3.14
CA LYS A 56 -13.62 13.40 -3.85
C LYS A 56 -13.41 11.89 -3.90
N ILE A 57 -13.90 11.16 -2.89
CA ILE A 57 -13.65 9.73 -2.76
C ILE A 57 -14.83 9.01 -2.11
N ASN A 58 -15.18 7.86 -2.69
CA ASN A 58 -16.10 6.93 -2.07
C ASN A 58 -15.30 6.01 -1.13
N LEU A 59 -15.09 6.45 0.12
CA LEU A 59 -14.31 5.71 1.10
C LEU A 59 -14.79 4.25 1.30
N PRO A 60 -16.10 3.97 1.49
CA PRO A 60 -16.58 2.60 1.60
C PRO A 60 -16.17 1.71 0.41
N LEU A 61 -16.30 2.21 -0.82
CA LEU A 61 -15.91 1.47 -2.01
C LEU A 61 -14.39 1.23 -2.06
N GLU A 62 -13.58 2.23 -1.71
CA GLU A 62 -12.12 2.09 -1.72
C GLU A 62 -11.62 1.13 -0.63
N LEU A 63 -12.28 1.08 0.53
CA LEU A 63 -12.00 0.09 1.57
C LEU A 63 -12.42 -1.31 1.13
N GLN A 64 -13.58 -1.46 0.48
CA GLN A 64 -14.00 -2.75 -0.08
C GLN A 64 -12.96 -3.30 -1.05
N LYS A 65 -12.39 -2.46 -1.92
CA LYS A 65 -11.30 -2.87 -2.83
C LYS A 65 -10.05 -3.35 -2.07
N VAL A 66 -9.70 -2.72 -0.95
CA VAL A 66 -8.58 -3.16 -0.09
C VAL A 66 -8.89 -4.55 0.47
N ASP A 67 -10.09 -4.76 1.02
CA ASP A 67 -10.49 -6.03 1.61
C ASP A 67 -10.51 -7.17 0.58
N GLU A 68 -11.08 -6.91 -0.60
CA GLU A 68 -11.10 -7.86 -1.72
C GLU A 68 -9.68 -8.22 -2.18
N ALA A 69 -8.82 -7.21 -2.39
CA ALA A 69 -7.44 -7.44 -2.77
C ALA A 69 -6.67 -8.23 -1.70
N TYR A 70 -6.89 -7.93 -0.42
CA TYR A 70 -6.26 -8.68 0.67
C TYR A 70 -6.70 -10.15 0.68
N ALA A 71 -8.00 -10.40 0.53
CA ALA A 71 -8.56 -11.75 0.48
C ALA A 71 -8.04 -12.57 -0.71
N GLU A 72 -7.76 -11.92 -1.85
CA GLU A 72 -7.09 -12.54 -3.00
C GLU A 72 -5.63 -12.86 -2.70
N LEU A 73 -4.89 -11.90 -2.11
CA LEU A 73 -3.48 -12.05 -1.79
C LEU A 73 -3.22 -13.16 -0.77
N LEU A 74 -4.13 -13.38 0.18
CA LEU A 74 -4.06 -14.48 1.14
C LEU A 74 -4.18 -15.88 0.50
N LYS A 75 -4.72 -15.97 -0.73
CA LYS A 75 -4.90 -17.24 -1.46
C LYS A 75 -3.74 -17.56 -2.40
N ARG A 76 -2.74 -16.68 -2.48
CA ARG A 76 -1.60 -16.87 -3.38
C ARG A 76 -0.72 -18.03 -2.96
N THR A 77 -0.14 -18.67 -3.96
CA THR A 77 0.87 -19.70 -3.81
C THR A 77 2.23 -19.10 -3.40
N ASP A 78 3.12 -19.92 -2.85
CA ASP A 78 4.48 -19.47 -2.48
C ASP A 78 5.24 -18.87 -3.67
N PHE A 79 5.02 -19.40 -4.88
CA PHE A 79 5.61 -18.87 -6.11
C PHE A 79 5.11 -17.45 -6.41
N GLU A 80 3.81 -17.23 -6.34
CA GLU A 80 3.21 -15.90 -6.55
C GLU A 80 3.61 -14.92 -5.46
N ILE A 81 3.72 -15.37 -4.21
CA ILE A 81 4.18 -14.56 -3.08
C ILE A 81 5.64 -14.10 -3.29
N GLU A 82 6.50 -14.97 -3.79
CA GLU A 82 7.88 -14.59 -4.11
C GLU A 82 7.93 -13.63 -5.30
N GLN A 83 7.09 -13.84 -6.32
CA GLN A 83 6.96 -12.91 -7.44
C GLN A 83 6.51 -11.51 -6.97
N ASP A 84 5.52 -11.44 -6.08
CA ASP A 84 5.04 -10.18 -5.51
C ASP A 84 6.12 -9.44 -4.73
N LYS A 85 6.91 -10.18 -3.94
CA LYS A 85 8.02 -9.63 -3.19
C LYS A 85 9.09 -9.05 -4.13
N GLN A 86 9.39 -9.74 -5.22
CA GLN A 86 10.32 -9.23 -6.24
C GLN A 86 9.79 -7.96 -6.92
N LEU A 87 8.51 -7.97 -7.31
CA LEU A 87 7.84 -6.80 -7.92
C LEU A 87 7.84 -5.60 -6.97
N LEU A 88 7.56 -5.82 -5.68
CA LEU A 88 7.62 -4.77 -4.68
C LEU A 88 9.03 -4.20 -4.54
N SER A 89 10.06 -5.05 -4.47
CA SER A 89 11.46 -4.60 -4.40
C SER A 89 11.82 -3.73 -5.60
N GLN A 90 11.49 -4.19 -6.82
CA GLN A 90 11.75 -3.45 -8.05
C GLN A 90 11.02 -2.10 -8.08
N ALA A 91 9.78 -2.06 -7.59
CA ALA A 91 9.01 -0.82 -7.51
C ALA A 91 9.68 0.18 -6.55
N VAL A 92 10.14 -0.29 -5.38
CA VAL A 92 10.87 0.55 -4.42
C VAL A 92 12.19 1.06 -5.00
N ASP A 93 12.99 0.18 -5.60
CA ASP A 93 14.30 0.52 -6.20
C ASP A 93 14.17 1.57 -7.31
N LYS A 94 13.10 1.48 -8.11
CA LYS A 94 12.79 2.46 -9.15
C LYS A 94 12.51 3.85 -8.57
N VAL A 95 11.75 3.90 -7.46
CA VAL A 95 11.45 5.17 -6.77
C VAL A 95 12.71 5.78 -6.19
N THR A 96 13.50 5.00 -5.45
CA THR A 96 14.73 5.50 -4.82
C THR A 96 15.74 5.99 -5.86
N SER A 97 15.88 5.28 -6.97
CA SER A 97 16.80 5.67 -8.06
C SER A 97 16.37 6.99 -8.71
N LYS A 98 15.06 7.16 -8.94
CA LYS A 98 14.51 8.41 -9.50
C LYS A 98 14.76 9.60 -8.57
N GLU A 99 14.44 9.45 -7.29
CA GLU A 99 14.64 10.51 -6.28
C GLU A 99 16.12 10.90 -6.14
N MET A 100 17.04 9.92 -6.22
CA MET A 100 18.47 10.21 -6.21
C MET A 100 18.92 10.99 -7.44
N ALA A 101 18.40 10.66 -8.63
CA ALA A 101 18.72 11.37 -9.86
C ALA A 101 18.23 12.84 -9.82
N GLU A 102 17.01 13.07 -9.34
CA GLU A 102 16.43 14.42 -9.21
C GLU A 102 17.21 15.29 -8.20
N ARG A 103 17.64 14.70 -7.08
CA ARG A 103 18.49 15.38 -6.09
C ARG A 103 19.88 15.73 -6.60
N ASN A 104 20.48 14.89 -7.44
CA ASN A 104 21.81 15.15 -8.01
C ASN A 104 21.78 16.17 -9.15
N ALA A 105 20.59 16.44 -9.72
CA ALA A 105 20.39 17.42 -10.78
C ALA A 105 20.01 18.82 -10.27
N SER A 106 19.75 18.97 -8.97
CA SER A 106 19.42 20.23 -8.27
C SER A 106 20.64 20.79 -7.53
#